data_AF-A0A521WXM0-F1
#
_entry.id   AF-A0A521WXM0-F1
#
_cell.length_a   1.000
_cell.length_b   1.000
_cell.length_c   1.000
_cell.angle_alpha   90.00
_cell.angle_beta   90.00
_cell.angle_gamma   90.00
#
_symmetry.space_group_name_H-M   'P 1'
#
loop_
_entity.id
_entity.type
_entity.pdbx_description
1 polymer ?
#
loop_
_entity_poly.entity_id
_entity_poly.type
_entity_poly.pdbx_seq_one_letter_code
_entity_poly.pdbx_strand_id
1 'polypeptide(L)'
;MSRATWASGARSVLLILCAAGLALAWGLASVRTARAEISGPCGATLNGVDVKGVDSGDRGDDIKVGEHDRVPVTMTSATGFKSHKIQLEFAGRRWTVSEDTDDGSTTFSDSVNVDKYATYGVGLYKVVGVATLTDGTTCTGAATVDVSGNPLATVAGAVAAGTVVLGTVGALASGGLAAGSLGSAGSAAETAFAEGERERLASPDPYRYSYRWRPYRPWPWSMLDWFGCIVALPMLLLTVPFMAVTGGPGGPPPQPARDLPHFPRMRWAPRLSLLGIVSGLLAGLGVAVLLQQYSIEYPTQTAIIRDAVAGAAVYGLLLPTLGRLWAVRRFNGRIDALERARAGG
;
A
#
# COMPACT_ATOMS: atom_id res chain seq x y z
N MET A 1 -30.59 21.04 24.07
CA MET A 1 -29.19 20.64 24.37
C MET A 1 -28.39 21.88 24.69
N SER A 2 -27.79 21.98 25.88
CA SER A 2 -26.93 23.11 26.21
C SER A 2 -25.67 23.08 25.35
N ARG A 3 -25.17 24.25 24.93
CA ARG A 3 -23.91 24.41 24.16
C ARG A 3 -22.74 23.62 24.77
N ALA A 4 -22.79 23.34 26.08
CA ALA A 4 -21.81 22.56 26.83
C ALA A 4 -21.66 21.09 26.35
N THR A 5 -22.75 20.41 25.95
CA THR A 5 -22.68 19.01 25.48
C THR A 5 -22.12 18.86 24.07
N TRP A 6 -22.14 19.94 23.28
CA TRP A 6 -21.54 19.99 21.95
C TRP A 6 -20.01 20.16 22.02
N ALA A 7 -19.53 20.90 23.02
CA ALA A 7 -18.11 21.18 23.20
C ALA A 7 -17.30 19.93 23.59
N SER A 8 -17.90 18.96 24.30
CA SER A 8 -17.20 17.74 24.72
C SER A 8 -16.95 16.77 23.56
N GLY A 9 -17.94 16.55 22.69
CA GLY A 9 -17.79 15.66 21.53
C GLY A 9 -16.80 16.18 20.50
N ALA A 10 -16.82 17.49 20.23
CA ALA A 10 -15.88 18.14 19.31
C ALA A 10 -14.41 18.03 19.80
N ARG A 11 -14.19 18.14 21.12
CA ARG A 11 -12.86 17.99 21.74
C ARG A 11 -12.32 16.57 21.57
N SER A 12 -13.13 15.53 21.74
CA SER A 12 -12.68 14.15 21.58
C SER A 12 -12.26 13.83 20.14
N VAL A 13 -13.02 14.31 19.14
CA VAL A 13 -12.67 14.11 17.73
C VAL A 13 -11.38 14.86 17.37
N LEU A 14 -11.23 16.10 17.85
CA LEU A 14 -10.01 16.88 17.64
C LEU A 14 -8.79 16.21 18.27
N LEU A 15 -8.91 15.66 19.48
CA LEU A 15 -7.81 14.94 20.14
C LEU A 15 -7.43 13.66 19.39
N ILE A 16 -8.40 12.90 18.86
CA ILE A 16 -8.12 11.72 18.04
C ILE A 16 -7.42 12.12 16.74
N LEU A 17 -7.87 13.19 16.08
CA LEU A 17 -7.23 13.74 14.88
C LEU A 17 -5.81 14.24 15.16
N CYS A 18 -5.59 14.95 16.26
CA CYS A 18 -4.26 15.41 16.67
C CYS A 18 -3.33 14.25 17.01
N ALA A 19 -3.81 13.23 17.73
CA ALA A 19 -3.03 12.05 18.06
C ALA A 19 -2.68 11.23 16.81
N ALA A 20 -3.63 11.06 15.88
CA ALA A 20 -3.37 10.41 14.59
C ALA A 20 -2.38 11.21 13.74
N GLY A 21 -2.53 12.55 13.70
CA GLY A 21 -1.61 13.45 13.00
C GLY A 21 -0.21 13.45 13.60
N LEU A 22 -0.08 13.40 14.93
CA LEU A 22 1.21 13.26 15.63
C LEU A 22 1.87 11.91 15.37
N ALA A 23 1.10 10.81 15.39
CA ALA A 23 1.62 9.48 15.06
C ALA A 23 2.11 9.40 13.61
N LEU A 24 1.38 10.02 12.67
CA LEU A 24 1.79 10.20 11.28
C LEU A 24 3.07 11.03 11.16
N ALA A 25 3.15 12.17 11.85
CA ALA A 25 4.32 13.04 11.84
C ALA A 25 5.56 12.37 12.45
N TRP A 26 5.39 11.55 13.50
CA TRP A 26 6.49 10.78 14.09
C TRP A 26 7.01 9.68 13.17
N GLY A 27 6.13 9.03 12.41
CA GLY A 27 6.51 8.06 11.39
C GLY A 27 7.38 8.68 10.29
N LEU A 28 7.13 9.95 9.93
CA LEU A 28 7.90 10.68 8.92
C LEU A 28 9.32 11.03 9.36
N ALA A 29 9.58 11.20 10.67
CA ALA A 29 10.88 11.62 11.18
C ALA A 29 11.94 10.50 11.27
N SER A 30 11.59 9.24 10.95
CA SER A 30 12.44 8.07 11.24
C SER A 30 12.97 7.33 10.01
N VAL A 31 12.76 7.84 8.79
CA VAL A 31 13.29 7.20 7.58
C VAL A 31 14.79 7.49 7.49
N ARG A 32 15.61 6.60 8.04
CA ARG A 32 17.06 6.63 7.79
C ARG A 32 17.28 6.21 6.34
N THR A 33 17.66 7.16 5.49
CA THR A 33 18.19 6.88 4.15
C THR A 33 19.43 6.00 4.32
N ALA A 34 19.34 4.74 3.87
CA ALA A 34 20.46 3.82 3.89
C ALA A 34 21.48 4.27 2.84
N ARG A 35 22.48 5.06 3.24
CA ARG A 35 23.63 5.43 2.41
C ARG A 35 24.66 4.31 2.35
N ALA A 36 24.93 3.88 1.13
CA ALA A 36 26.17 3.30 0.59
C ALA A 36 25.79 2.71 -0.80
N GLU A 37 26.14 3.28 -1.96
CA GLU A 37 27.46 3.81 -2.39
C GLU A 37 28.57 2.82 -2.02
N ILE A 38 29.28 2.31 -3.03
CA ILE A 38 30.16 1.14 -2.96
C ILE A 38 30.98 1.04 -1.65
N SER A 39 30.91 -0.13 -1.00
CA SER A 39 31.72 -0.48 0.16
C SER A 39 32.67 -1.63 -0.19
N GLY A 40 33.98 -1.34 -0.11
CA GLY A 40 35.06 -2.27 -0.43
C GLY A 40 35.96 -1.75 -1.57
N PRO A 41 37.06 -2.47 -1.87
CA PRO A 41 38.05 -2.06 -2.86
C PRO A 41 37.65 -2.47 -4.29
N CYS A 42 36.41 -2.16 -4.70
CA CYS A 42 35.92 -2.44 -6.06
C CYS A 42 35.27 -1.22 -6.72
N GLY A 43 35.19 -1.25 -8.05
CA GLY A 43 34.34 -0.36 -8.85
C GLY A 43 33.14 -1.13 -9.37
N ALA A 44 32.03 -0.44 -9.62
CA ALA A 44 30.85 -1.03 -10.21
C ALA A 44 30.18 -0.04 -11.17
N THR A 45 29.72 -0.54 -12.30
CA THR A 45 28.88 0.20 -13.24
C THR A 45 27.59 -0.56 -13.47
N LEU A 46 26.48 0.17 -13.56
CA LEU A 46 25.16 -0.35 -13.84
C LEU A 46 24.56 0.45 -15.00
N ASN A 47 24.25 -0.22 -16.11
CA ASN A 47 23.84 0.44 -17.35
C ASN A 47 24.83 1.52 -17.83
N GLY A 48 26.13 1.31 -17.61
CA GLY A 48 27.17 2.29 -17.94
C GLY A 48 27.31 3.47 -16.96
N VAL A 49 26.47 3.55 -15.92
CA VAL A 49 26.56 4.57 -14.86
C VAL A 49 27.47 4.05 -13.74
N ASP A 50 28.45 4.85 -13.30
CA ASP A 50 29.30 4.51 -12.16
C ASP A 50 28.51 4.56 -10.85
N VAL A 51 28.37 3.42 -10.19
CA VAL A 51 27.60 3.25 -8.95
C VAL A 51 28.24 4.02 -7.78
N LYS A 52 29.53 4.36 -7.88
CA LYS A 52 30.21 5.16 -6.85
C LYS A 52 29.68 6.59 -6.76
N GLY A 53 29.12 7.13 -7.84
CA GLY A 53 28.63 8.51 -7.92
C GLY A 53 27.13 8.66 -7.77
N VAL A 54 26.41 7.60 -7.40
CA VAL A 54 24.94 7.55 -7.35
C VAL A 54 24.49 7.45 -5.89
N ASP A 55 23.72 8.43 -5.41
CA ASP A 55 23.05 8.33 -4.10
C ASP A 55 21.73 7.57 -4.27
N SER A 56 21.69 6.31 -3.85
CA SER A 56 20.44 5.50 -3.88
C SER A 56 19.27 6.07 -3.04
N GLY A 57 19.50 7.14 -2.28
CA GLY A 57 18.47 7.92 -1.60
C GLY A 57 17.99 9.16 -2.36
N ASP A 58 18.71 9.60 -3.41
CA ASP A 58 18.32 10.70 -4.28
C ASP A 58 17.74 10.17 -5.61
N ARG A 59 16.58 10.70 -5.98
CA ARG A 59 15.88 10.30 -7.20
C ARG A 59 16.42 10.92 -8.46
N GLY A 60 17.19 11.99 -8.32
CA GLY A 60 17.96 12.55 -9.42
C GLY A 60 18.93 11.53 -10.01
N ASP A 61 19.38 10.56 -9.20
CA ASP A 61 20.41 9.60 -9.56
C ASP A 61 19.86 8.22 -9.96
N ASP A 62 18.53 8.06 -10.02
CA ASP A 62 17.90 6.79 -10.40
C ASP A 62 18.24 6.41 -11.85
N ILE A 63 18.76 5.19 -12.05
CA ILE A 63 19.11 4.67 -13.37
C ILE A 63 17.83 4.25 -14.08
N LYS A 64 17.47 4.95 -15.16
CA LYS A 64 16.27 4.65 -15.94
C LYS A 64 16.49 3.43 -16.83
N VAL A 65 15.54 2.49 -16.78
CA VAL A 65 15.52 1.30 -17.65
C VAL A 65 14.09 1.04 -18.13
N GLY A 66 13.94 0.47 -19.32
CA GLY A 66 12.67 -0.03 -19.83
C GLY A 66 12.30 -1.40 -19.25
N GLU A 67 10.99 -1.72 -19.24
CA GLU A 67 10.43 -3.00 -18.78
C GLU A 67 11.08 -4.24 -19.41
N HIS A 68 11.55 -4.13 -20.65
CA HIS A 68 12.17 -5.22 -21.43
C HIS A 68 13.68 -5.12 -21.58
N ASP A 69 14.32 -4.20 -20.86
CA ASP A 69 15.74 -3.98 -20.99
C ASP A 69 16.55 -5.11 -20.33
N ARG A 70 17.78 -5.27 -20.82
CA ARG A 70 18.82 -6.02 -20.13
C ARG A 70 19.81 -5.03 -19.58
N VAL A 71 19.88 -4.93 -18.26
CA VAL A 71 20.73 -3.98 -17.58
C VAL A 71 22.12 -4.59 -17.42
N PRO A 72 23.15 -4.12 -18.13
CA PRO A 72 24.49 -4.64 -17.94
C PRO A 72 25.02 -4.20 -16.57
N VAL A 73 25.63 -5.15 -15.87
CA VAL A 73 26.32 -4.95 -14.60
C VAL A 73 27.77 -5.30 -14.82
N THR A 74 28.68 -4.40 -14.48
CA THR A 74 30.11 -4.70 -14.53
C THR A 74 30.75 -4.27 -13.23
N MET A 75 31.54 -5.14 -12.62
CA MET A 75 32.36 -4.79 -11.46
C MET A 75 33.83 -5.05 -11.73
N THR A 76 34.69 -4.25 -11.09
CA THR A 76 36.14 -4.32 -11.22
C THR A 76 36.79 -4.38 -9.85
N SER A 77 37.85 -5.17 -9.71
CA SER A 77 38.63 -5.32 -8.47
C SER A 77 40.10 -5.52 -8.79
N ALA A 78 40.99 -5.05 -7.90
CA ALA A 78 42.43 -5.24 -8.05
C ALA A 78 42.88 -6.69 -7.78
N THR A 79 42.18 -7.42 -6.91
CA THR A 79 42.58 -8.77 -6.47
C THR A 79 41.85 -9.89 -7.21
N GLY A 80 40.77 -9.57 -7.92
CA GLY A 80 39.96 -10.55 -8.64
C GLY A 80 38.77 -11.06 -7.84
N PHE A 81 37.79 -11.62 -8.54
CA PHE A 81 36.54 -12.11 -7.98
C PHE A 81 36.57 -13.63 -7.80
N LYS A 82 36.06 -14.10 -6.66
CA LYS A 82 35.84 -15.52 -6.36
C LYS A 82 34.39 -15.93 -6.60
N SER A 83 33.45 -15.05 -6.30
CA SER A 83 32.02 -15.25 -6.55
C SER A 83 31.29 -13.92 -6.48
N HIS A 84 30.17 -13.82 -7.20
CA HIS A 84 29.30 -12.65 -7.14
C HIS A 84 27.83 -13.05 -7.01
N LYS A 85 27.05 -12.12 -6.49
CA LYS A 85 25.62 -12.26 -6.23
C LYS A 85 24.93 -10.93 -6.47
N ILE A 86 24.00 -10.91 -7.41
CA ILE A 86 23.17 -9.75 -7.72
C ILE A 86 21.80 -9.99 -7.11
N GLN A 87 21.40 -9.08 -6.21
CA GLN A 87 20.13 -9.12 -5.52
C GLN A 87 19.28 -7.92 -5.89
N LEU A 88 17.97 -8.12 -5.98
CA LEU A 88 16.99 -7.05 -5.96
C LEU A 88 16.45 -6.91 -4.55
N GLU A 89 16.43 -5.70 -4.04
CA GLU A 89 15.78 -5.32 -2.81
C GLU A 89 14.51 -4.53 -3.11
N PHE A 90 13.44 -4.87 -2.42
CA PHE A 90 12.14 -4.22 -2.51
C PHE A 90 11.37 -4.46 -1.22
N ALA A 91 10.74 -3.42 -0.66
CA ALA A 91 10.01 -3.54 0.61
C ALA A 91 10.87 -4.13 1.76
N GLY A 92 12.20 -3.90 1.72
CA GLY A 92 13.16 -4.44 2.68
C GLY A 92 13.46 -5.94 2.54
N ARG A 93 12.92 -6.61 1.52
CA ARG A 93 13.26 -8.01 1.19
C ARG A 93 14.23 -8.05 0.02
N ARG A 94 15.20 -8.97 0.11
CA ARG A 94 16.20 -9.22 -0.92
C ARG A 94 15.93 -10.54 -1.63
N TRP A 95 16.15 -10.53 -2.93
CA TRP A 95 15.97 -11.68 -3.81
C TRP A 95 17.14 -11.80 -4.76
N THR A 96 17.74 -12.97 -4.82
CA THR A 96 18.85 -13.24 -5.74
C THR A 96 18.33 -13.36 -7.17
N VAL A 97 18.86 -12.54 -8.08
CA VAL A 97 18.55 -12.61 -9.52
C VAL A 97 19.64 -13.33 -10.30
N SER A 98 20.88 -13.16 -9.85
CA SER A 98 22.05 -13.84 -10.40
C SER A 98 23.03 -14.18 -9.27
N GLU A 99 23.69 -15.32 -9.38
CA GLU A 99 24.69 -15.80 -8.44
C GLU A 99 25.58 -16.81 -9.15
N ASP A 100 26.87 -16.51 -9.24
CA ASP A 100 27.84 -17.34 -9.94
C ASP A 100 29.20 -17.35 -9.20
N THR A 101 29.98 -18.38 -9.48
CA THR A 101 31.37 -18.50 -9.04
C THR A 101 32.27 -17.96 -10.13
N ASP A 102 33.23 -17.12 -9.76
CA ASP A 102 34.16 -16.47 -10.68
C ASP A 102 35.52 -17.21 -10.70
N ASP A 103 36.27 -17.03 -11.77
CA ASP A 103 37.55 -17.71 -12.05
C ASP A 103 38.79 -16.96 -11.51
N GLY A 104 38.59 -15.91 -10.71
CA GLY A 104 39.66 -15.03 -10.24
C GLY A 104 39.91 -13.81 -11.14
N SER A 105 39.14 -13.62 -12.22
CA SER A 105 39.24 -12.42 -13.05
C SER A 105 39.08 -11.12 -12.24
N THR A 106 39.82 -10.07 -12.62
CA THR A 106 39.72 -8.70 -12.04
C THR A 106 38.49 -7.95 -12.48
N THR A 107 37.75 -8.48 -13.45
CA THR A 107 36.52 -7.89 -13.97
C THR A 107 35.50 -8.98 -14.22
N PHE A 108 34.26 -8.79 -13.75
CA PHE A 108 33.14 -9.61 -14.18
C PHE A 108 32.06 -8.74 -14.82
N SER A 109 31.33 -9.33 -15.77
CA SER A 109 30.18 -8.70 -16.41
C SER A 109 29.01 -9.67 -16.39
N ASP A 110 27.85 -9.16 -15.98
CA ASP A 110 26.59 -9.89 -16.02
C ASP A 110 25.49 -8.98 -16.59
N SER A 111 24.31 -9.53 -16.87
CA SER A 111 23.14 -8.77 -17.30
C SER A 111 21.90 -9.18 -16.51
N VAL A 112 21.23 -8.20 -15.92
CA VAL A 112 19.97 -8.41 -15.23
C VAL A 112 18.83 -8.20 -16.22
N ASN A 113 18.04 -9.23 -16.50
CA ASN A 113 16.85 -9.08 -17.33
C ASN A 113 15.71 -8.45 -16.52
N VAL A 114 15.25 -7.27 -16.94
CA VAL A 114 14.17 -6.50 -16.29
C VAL A 114 12.83 -7.26 -16.30
N ASP A 115 12.53 -7.99 -17.38
CA ASP A 115 11.29 -8.76 -17.55
C ASP A 115 10.97 -9.65 -16.34
N LYS A 116 12.01 -10.23 -15.74
CA LYS A 116 11.89 -11.21 -14.65
C LYS A 116 11.28 -10.60 -13.39
N TYR A 117 11.51 -9.33 -13.13
CA TYR A 117 11.02 -8.65 -11.93
C TYR A 117 9.98 -7.58 -12.24
N ALA A 118 9.99 -6.98 -13.43
CA ALA A 118 8.99 -6.02 -13.84
C ALA A 118 7.58 -6.62 -14.01
N THR A 119 7.49 -7.94 -14.18
CA THR A 119 6.21 -8.68 -14.12
C THR A 119 5.42 -8.37 -12.84
N TYR A 120 6.11 -8.10 -11.73
CA TYR A 120 5.50 -7.80 -10.44
C TYR A 120 5.18 -6.32 -10.24
N GLY A 121 5.69 -5.42 -11.07
CA GLY A 121 5.50 -3.98 -10.92
C GLY A 121 6.50 -3.21 -11.77
N VAL A 122 6.15 -1.98 -12.12
CA VAL A 122 7.10 -0.98 -12.62
C VAL A 122 7.42 -0.01 -11.48
N GLY A 123 8.48 0.76 -11.67
CA GLY A 123 8.94 1.76 -10.73
C GLY A 123 10.29 1.44 -10.10
N LEU A 124 10.47 1.86 -8.84
CA LEU A 124 11.79 1.82 -8.20
C LEU A 124 12.16 0.48 -7.58
N TYR A 125 13.33 -0.02 -7.97
CA TYR A 125 13.99 -1.20 -7.44
C TYR A 125 15.38 -0.84 -6.95
N LYS A 126 15.82 -1.43 -5.84
CA LYS A 126 17.21 -1.31 -5.40
C LYS A 126 17.97 -2.55 -5.84
N VAL A 127 18.94 -2.39 -6.73
CA VAL A 127 19.87 -3.45 -7.12
C VAL A 127 21.04 -3.44 -6.15
N VAL A 128 21.35 -4.59 -5.54
CA VAL A 128 22.45 -4.78 -4.61
C VAL A 128 23.38 -5.86 -5.16
N GLY A 129 24.59 -5.48 -5.53
CA GLY A 129 25.67 -6.39 -5.87
C GLY A 129 26.50 -6.74 -4.63
N VAL A 130 26.75 -8.02 -4.41
CA VAL A 130 27.67 -8.53 -3.39
C VAL A 130 28.68 -9.42 -4.09
N ALA A 131 29.96 -9.14 -3.93
CA ALA A 131 31.03 -9.93 -4.51
C ALA A 131 32.06 -10.30 -3.44
N THR A 132 32.53 -11.55 -3.47
CA THR A 132 33.64 -12.01 -2.64
C THR A 132 34.89 -12.04 -3.51
N LEU A 133 35.95 -11.38 -3.06
CA LEU A 133 37.22 -11.29 -3.75
C LEU A 133 38.10 -12.52 -3.46
N THR A 134 39.13 -12.74 -4.27
CA THR A 134 40.06 -13.89 -4.11
C THR A 134 40.84 -13.85 -2.79
N ASP A 135 41.08 -12.65 -2.26
CA ASP A 135 41.70 -12.42 -0.94
C ASP A 135 40.74 -12.64 0.25
N GLY A 136 39.47 -12.97 -0.02
CA GLY A 136 38.43 -13.21 0.98
C GLY A 136 37.69 -11.95 1.45
N THR A 137 38.08 -10.76 0.99
CA THR A 137 37.32 -9.53 1.28
C THR A 137 35.99 -9.51 0.52
N THR A 138 35.00 -8.81 1.06
CA THR A 138 33.68 -8.67 0.41
C THR A 138 33.50 -7.25 -0.06
N CYS A 139 33.12 -7.09 -1.32
CA CYS A 139 32.69 -5.81 -1.87
C CYS A 139 31.18 -5.79 -2.05
N THR A 140 30.56 -4.66 -1.74
CA THR A 140 29.12 -4.46 -1.91
C THR A 140 28.85 -3.13 -2.62
N GLY A 141 27.91 -3.12 -3.55
CA GLY A 141 27.44 -1.90 -4.20
C GLY A 141 25.93 -1.93 -4.31
N ALA A 142 25.29 -0.76 -4.27
CA ALA A 142 23.87 -0.66 -4.49
C ALA A 142 23.53 0.57 -5.32
N ALA A 143 22.55 0.42 -6.22
CA ALA A 143 22.01 1.51 -7.03
C ALA A 143 20.50 1.33 -7.16
N THR A 144 19.78 2.44 -7.33
CA THR A 144 18.35 2.42 -7.64
C THR A 144 18.13 2.41 -9.15
N VAL A 145 17.20 1.58 -9.57
CA VAL A 145 16.77 1.44 -10.96
C VAL A 145 15.29 1.79 -11.02
N ASP A 146 14.93 2.73 -11.89
CA ASP A 146 13.55 3.13 -12.14
C ASP A 146 13.08 2.51 -13.45
N VAL A 147 12.25 1.48 -13.32
CA VAL A 147 11.68 0.74 -14.44
C VAL A 147 10.50 1.52 -14.99
N SER A 148 10.61 1.99 -16.23
CA SER A 148 9.54 2.68 -16.93
C SER A 148 8.56 1.69 -17.55
N GLY A 149 7.26 1.94 -17.39
CA GLY A 149 6.18 1.17 -18.03
C GLY A 149 4.81 1.57 -17.51
N ASN A 150 3.75 0.86 -17.92
CA ASN A 150 2.39 1.15 -17.45
C ASN A 150 2.15 0.47 -16.09
N PRO A 151 2.01 1.23 -14.98
CA PRO A 151 1.81 0.66 -13.65
C PRO A 151 0.58 -0.23 -13.55
N LEU A 152 -0.50 0.12 -14.25
CA LEU A 152 -1.76 -0.61 -14.23
C LEU A 152 -1.72 -1.92 -15.03
N ALA A 153 -0.79 -2.05 -15.99
CA ALA A 153 -0.61 -3.28 -16.77
C ALA A 153 0.16 -4.38 -15.99
N THR A 154 0.72 -4.04 -14.83
CA THR A 154 1.44 -4.96 -13.95
C THR A 154 0.51 -5.66 -12.95
N VAL A 155 0.92 -6.82 -12.46
CA VAL A 155 0.13 -7.59 -11.48
C VAL A 155 -0.11 -6.78 -10.20
N ALA A 156 0.92 -6.10 -9.68
CA ALA A 156 0.74 -5.28 -8.49
C ALA A 156 -0.19 -4.09 -8.73
N GLY A 157 -0.24 -3.52 -9.94
CA GLY A 157 -1.02 -2.31 -10.20
C GLY A 157 -2.49 -2.59 -10.30
N ALA A 158 -2.83 -3.69 -10.98
CA ALA A 158 -4.19 -4.20 -11.01
C ALA A 158 -4.69 -4.55 -9.59
N VAL A 159 -3.87 -5.24 -8.80
CA VAL A 159 -4.20 -5.56 -7.39
C VAL A 159 -4.35 -4.30 -6.54
N ALA A 160 -3.45 -3.32 -6.70
CA ALA A 160 -3.49 -2.07 -5.96
C ALA A 160 -4.73 -1.25 -6.30
N ALA A 161 -5.03 -1.07 -7.58
CA ALA A 161 -6.24 -0.39 -8.03
C ALA A 161 -7.49 -1.08 -7.48
N GLY A 162 -7.55 -2.41 -7.56
CA GLY A 162 -8.64 -3.20 -6.99
C GLY A 162 -8.81 -3.00 -5.47
N THR A 163 -7.71 -3.04 -4.72
CA THR A 163 -7.73 -2.87 -3.26
C THR A 163 -8.10 -1.45 -2.81
N VAL A 164 -7.66 -0.40 -3.51
CA VAL A 164 -8.10 0.98 -3.26
C VAL A 164 -9.61 1.10 -3.47
N VAL A 165 -10.11 0.58 -4.59
CA VAL A 165 -11.53 0.65 -4.92
C VAL A 165 -12.35 -0.10 -3.87
N LEU A 166 -11.99 -1.35 -3.56
CA LEU A 166 -12.68 -2.16 -2.55
C LEU A 166 -12.61 -1.54 -1.16
N GLY A 167 -11.45 -1.01 -0.76
CA GLY A 167 -11.26 -0.34 0.52
C GLY A 167 -12.10 0.92 0.66
N THR A 168 -12.15 1.75 -0.39
CA THR A 168 -12.97 2.97 -0.42
C THR A 168 -14.46 2.65 -0.33
N VAL A 169 -14.90 1.64 -1.08
CA VAL A 169 -16.28 1.16 -1.07
C VAL A 169 -16.70 0.61 0.29
N GLY A 170 -15.86 -0.24 0.89
CA GLY A 170 -16.10 -0.78 2.23
C GLY A 170 -16.20 0.32 3.30
N ALA A 171 -15.33 1.34 3.20
CA ALA A 171 -15.36 2.49 4.10
C ALA A 171 -16.68 3.26 3.98
N LEU A 172 -17.13 3.55 2.76
CA LEU A 172 -18.39 4.26 2.50
C LEU A 172 -19.62 3.43 2.93
N ALA A 173 -19.59 2.12 2.72
CA ALA A 173 -20.64 1.21 3.17
C ALA A 173 -20.79 1.21 4.69
N SER A 174 -19.67 1.21 5.42
CA SER A 174 -19.69 1.25 6.88
C SER A 174 -20.24 2.58 7.44
N GLY A 175 -20.14 3.67 6.69
CA GLY A 175 -20.68 4.99 7.05
C GLY A 175 -22.18 5.16 6.78
N GLY A 176 -22.85 4.17 6.16
CA GLY A 176 -24.26 4.26 5.77
C GLY A 176 -24.50 5.18 4.56
N LEU A 177 -23.45 5.52 3.81
CA LEU A 177 -23.51 6.39 2.63
C LEU A 177 -23.69 5.62 1.31
N ALA A 178 -23.70 4.28 1.35
CA ALA A 178 -23.41 3.46 0.17
C ALA A 178 -24.61 3.01 -0.68
N ALA A 179 -25.81 3.57 -0.52
CA ALA A 179 -26.95 3.13 -1.32
C ALA A 179 -26.78 3.35 -2.85
N GLY A 180 -25.85 4.21 -3.29
CA GLY A 180 -25.57 4.45 -4.71
C GLY A 180 -24.13 4.21 -5.19
N SER A 181 -23.12 4.20 -4.31
CA SER A 181 -21.70 4.21 -4.74
C SER A 181 -21.11 2.82 -5.01
N LEU A 182 -21.72 1.74 -4.48
CA LEU A 182 -21.21 0.37 -4.60
C LEU A 182 -21.21 -0.15 -6.05
N GLY A 183 -22.26 0.11 -6.83
CA GLY A 183 -22.38 -0.40 -8.20
C GLY A 183 -21.44 0.29 -9.20
N SER A 184 -21.19 1.58 -9.02
CA SER A 184 -20.26 2.35 -9.89
C SER A 184 -18.80 1.96 -9.66
N ALA A 185 -18.41 1.71 -8.40
CA ALA A 185 -17.04 1.37 -8.09
C ALA A 185 -16.67 -0.06 -8.52
N GLY A 186 -17.59 -1.02 -8.35
CA GLY A 186 -17.38 -2.40 -8.81
C GLY A 186 -17.17 -2.49 -10.31
N SER A 187 -18.03 -1.82 -11.09
CA SER A 187 -17.87 -1.75 -12.54
C SER A 187 -16.57 -1.07 -12.96
N ALA A 188 -16.16 0.01 -12.30
CA ALA A 188 -14.89 0.67 -12.59
C ALA A 188 -13.67 -0.25 -12.37
N ALA A 189 -13.65 -1.02 -11.28
CA ALA A 189 -12.57 -1.99 -11.03
C ALA A 189 -12.57 -3.10 -12.09
N GLU A 190 -13.72 -3.68 -12.41
CA GLU A 190 -13.84 -4.73 -13.42
C GLU A 190 -13.41 -4.25 -14.81
N THR A 191 -13.74 -3.00 -15.15
CA THR A 191 -13.30 -2.38 -16.41
C THR A 191 -11.78 -2.20 -16.45
N ALA A 192 -11.17 -1.74 -15.36
CA ALA A 192 -9.72 -1.56 -15.27
C ALA A 192 -8.95 -2.90 -15.39
N PHE A 193 -9.46 -3.97 -14.79
CA PHE A 193 -8.89 -5.31 -14.95
C PHE A 193 -9.03 -5.82 -16.39
N ALA A 194 -10.21 -5.68 -17.00
CA ALA A 194 -10.44 -6.12 -18.38
C ALA A 194 -9.60 -5.35 -19.40
N GLU A 195 -9.34 -4.06 -19.17
CA GLU A 195 -8.51 -3.23 -20.04
C GLU A 195 -7.03 -3.65 -19.97
N GLY A 196 -6.49 -3.90 -18.77
CA GLY A 196 -5.11 -4.39 -18.61
C GLY A 196 -4.87 -5.76 -19.26
N GLU A 197 -5.86 -6.66 -19.21
CA GLU A 197 -5.77 -7.97 -19.87
C GLU A 197 -5.83 -7.86 -21.41
N ARG A 198 -6.63 -6.92 -21.93
CA ARG A 198 -6.65 -6.62 -23.37
C ARG A 198 -5.33 -6.04 -23.87
N GLU A 199 -4.72 -5.09 -23.15
CA GLU A 199 -3.41 -4.54 -23.52
C GLU A 199 -2.33 -5.64 -23.57
N ARG A 200 -2.31 -6.54 -22.59
CA ARG A 200 -1.40 -7.71 -22.59
C ARG A 200 -1.59 -8.61 -23.79
N LEU A 201 -2.83 -8.88 -24.18
CA LEU A 201 -3.13 -9.74 -25.33
C LEU A 201 -2.90 -9.03 -26.68
N ALA A 202 -3.01 -7.70 -26.71
CA ALA A 202 -2.85 -6.90 -27.92
C ALA A 202 -1.38 -6.56 -28.24
N SER A 203 -0.47 -6.64 -27.26
CA SER A 203 0.96 -6.42 -27.49
C SER A 203 1.56 -7.57 -28.30
N PRO A 204 1.95 -7.37 -29.57
CA PRO A 204 2.53 -8.41 -30.40
C PRO A 204 3.95 -8.67 -29.93
N ASP A 205 4.09 -9.66 -29.05
CA ASP A 205 5.34 -10.01 -28.36
C ASP A 205 6.44 -10.40 -29.37
N PRO A 206 7.42 -9.52 -29.71
CA PRO A 206 8.39 -9.79 -30.78
C PRO A 206 9.47 -10.78 -30.34
N TYR A 207 9.53 -11.11 -29.05
CA TYR A 207 10.62 -11.88 -28.45
C TYR A 207 10.11 -13.16 -27.80
N ARG A 208 9.49 -14.03 -28.61
CA ARG A 208 9.24 -15.43 -28.23
C ARG A 208 10.54 -16.22 -28.23
N TYR A 209 11.51 -15.84 -27.39
CA TYR A 209 12.70 -16.63 -27.13
C TYR A 209 12.31 -17.84 -26.29
N SER A 210 12.48 -19.04 -26.88
CA SER A 210 12.33 -20.31 -26.19
C SER A 210 13.48 -20.50 -25.20
N TYR A 211 13.38 -19.92 -24.01
CA TYR A 211 14.27 -20.26 -22.91
C TYR A 211 13.98 -21.71 -22.50
N ARG A 212 14.96 -22.59 -22.70
CA ARG A 212 14.93 -23.95 -22.16
C ARG A 212 15.09 -23.86 -20.65
N TRP A 213 13.98 -23.66 -19.95
CA TRP A 213 13.90 -23.60 -18.49
C TRP A 213 14.64 -24.78 -17.87
N ARG A 214 15.75 -24.53 -17.16
CA ARG A 214 16.11 -25.43 -16.06
C ARG A 214 14.99 -25.30 -15.03
N PRO A 215 14.47 -26.40 -14.47
CA PRO A 215 13.41 -26.36 -13.48
C PRO A 215 13.97 -25.81 -12.16
N TYR A 216 14.17 -24.50 -12.11
CA TYR A 216 14.15 -23.78 -10.84
C TYR A 216 12.69 -23.88 -10.39
N ARG A 217 12.44 -24.61 -9.29
CA ARG A 217 11.10 -24.74 -8.68
C ARG A 217 10.45 -23.36 -8.68
N PRO A 218 9.33 -23.15 -9.38
CA PRO A 218 8.77 -21.83 -9.49
C PRO A 218 8.42 -21.37 -8.06
N TRP A 219 8.95 -20.20 -7.74
CA TRP A 219 8.82 -19.46 -6.50
C TRP A 219 7.48 -18.72 -6.28
N PRO A 220 6.47 -18.66 -7.20
CA PRO A 220 5.31 -17.81 -6.98
C PRO A 220 4.45 -18.27 -5.80
N TRP A 221 4.61 -19.51 -5.34
CA TRP A 221 3.95 -20.01 -4.13
C TRP A 221 4.36 -19.26 -2.86
N SER A 222 5.59 -18.76 -2.72
CA SER A 222 5.96 -18.01 -1.50
C SER A 222 5.41 -16.58 -1.49
N MET A 223 5.19 -15.97 -2.65
CA MET A 223 4.52 -14.66 -2.72
C MET A 223 3.00 -14.82 -2.58
N LEU A 224 2.40 -15.85 -3.18
CA LEU A 224 1.00 -16.19 -2.95
C LEU A 224 0.71 -16.65 -1.52
N ASP A 225 1.65 -17.32 -0.83
CA ASP A 225 1.52 -17.57 0.61
C ASP A 225 1.51 -16.25 1.41
N TRP A 226 2.31 -15.27 0.98
CA TRP A 226 2.41 -13.98 1.67
C TRP A 226 1.18 -13.09 1.42
N PHE A 227 0.82 -12.87 0.15
CA PHE A 227 -0.38 -12.11 -0.22
C PHE A 227 -1.66 -12.87 0.14
N GLY A 228 -1.66 -14.19 0.01
CA GLY A 228 -2.76 -15.07 0.40
C GLY A 228 -3.04 -14.97 1.89
N CYS A 229 -2.03 -14.96 2.76
CA CYS A 229 -2.27 -14.74 4.20
C CYS A 229 -2.75 -13.31 4.49
N ILE A 230 -2.23 -12.30 3.81
CA ILE A 230 -2.62 -10.90 4.05
C ILE A 230 -4.03 -10.59 3.51
N VAL A 231 -4.49 -11.25 2.45
CA VAL A 231 -5.80 -11.02 1.82
C VAL A 231 -6.86 -12.02 2.30
N ALA A 232 -6.51 -13.30 2.49
CA ALA A 232 -7.46 -14.32 2.93
C ALA A 232 -7.85 -14.14 4.40
N LEU A 233 -6.95 -13.65 5.27
CA LEU A 233 -7.22 -13.46 6.69
C LEU A 233 -8.26 -12.34 6.97
N PRO A 234 -8.21 -11.16 6.33
CA PRO A 234 -9.30 -10.19 6.42
C PRO A 234 -10.59 -10.68 5.73
N MET A 235 -10.51 -11.41 4.62
CA MET A 235 -11.69 -12.07 4.03
C MET A 235 -12.35 -13.07 5.00
N LEU A 236 -11.55 -13.89 5.69
CA LEU A 236 -12.03 -14.85 6.68
C LEU A 236 -12.62 -14.14 7.91
N LEU A 237 -12.00 -13.05 8.38
CA LEU A 237 -12.53 -12.20 9.46
C LEU A 237 -13.83 -11.48 9.08
N LEU A 238 -14.02 -11.15 7.80
CA LEU A 238 -15.26 -10.57 7.28
C LEU A 238 -16.41 -11.57 7.19
N THR A 239 -16.13 -12.89 7.21
CA THR A 239 -17.17 -13.93 7.18
C THR A 239 -17.72 -14.33 8.55
N VAL A 240 -17.17 -13.82 9.66
CA VAL A 240 -17.73 -14.08 10.99
C VAL A 240 -18.97 -13.21 11.22
N PRO A 241 -20.18 -13.80 11.32
CA PRO A 241 -21.41 -13.04 11.26
C PRO A 241 -21.66 -12.22 12.53
N PHE A 242 -22.09 -10.98 12.29
CA PHE A 242 -22.76 -10.07 13.22
C PHE A 242 -24.03 -10.74 13.79
N MET A 243 -23.89 -11.55 14.85
CA MET A 243 -25.00 -12.24 15.53
C MET A 243 -25.20 -11.77 16.98
N ALA A 244 -24.60 -10.65 17.39
CA ALA A 244 -24.81 -10.09 18.73
C ALA A 244 -25.50 -8.72 18.64
N VAL A 245 -26.54 -8.54 19.46
CA VAL A 245 -27.36 -7.34 19.65
C VAL A 245 -28.64 -7.29 18.79
N THR A 246 -29.50 -8.29 18.97
CA THR A 246 -30.95 -8.08 18.94
C THR A 246 -31.54 -8.32 20.32
N GLY A 247 -31.94 -7.23 20.97
CA GLY A 247 -33.04 -7.08 21.94
C GLY A 247 -33.33 -8.16 22.99
N GLY A 248 -33.15 -7.79 24.26
CA GLY A 248 -33.99 -8.28 25.37
C GLY A 248 -35.03 -7.23 25.75
N PRO A 249 -36.34 -7.53 25.80
CA PRO A 249 -37.39 -6.58 26.12
C PRO A 249 -37.60 -6.47 27.64
N GLY A 250 -37.05 -5.43 28.26
CA GLY A 250 -37.37 -5.01 29.61
C GLY A 250 -38.04 -3.65 29.61
N GLY A 251 -39.35 -3.61 29.36
CA GLY A 251 -40.12 -2.37 29.37
C GLY A 251 -40.31 -1.84 30.81
N PRO A 252 -39.97 -0.58 31.11
CA PRO A 252 -40.27 0.02 32.40
C PRO A 252 -41.78 0.26 32.57
N PRO A 253 -42.28 0.27 33.83
CA PRO A 253 -43.70 0.45 34.12
C PRO A 253 -44.22 1.84 33.71
N PRO A 254 -45.53 1.95 33.39
CA PRO A 254 -46.14 3.18 32.91
C PRO A 254 -46.08 4.29 33.95
N GLN A 255 -45.41 5.40 33.62
CA GLN A 255 -45.46 6.62 34.42
C GLN A 255 -46.67 7.49 34.04
N PRO A 256 -47.32 8.14 35.03
CA PRO A 256 -48.49 8.97 34.79
C PRO A 256 -48.12 10.21 33.95
N ALA A 257 -48.94 10.43 32.93
CA ALA A 257 -48.79 11.46 31.92
C ALA A 257 -48.88 12.87 32.50
N ARG A 258 -47.78 13.64 32.40
CA ARG A 258 -47.76 15.11 32.45
C ARG A 258 -46.43 15.59 31.91
N ASP A 259 -46.39 15.77 30.59
CA ASP A 259 -45.60 16.77 29.83
C ASP A 259 -45.69 16.39 28.35
N LEU A 260 -45.88 17.37 27.47
CA LEU A 260 -45.99 17.14 26.03
C LEU A 260 -44.74 16.36 25.54
N PRO A 261 -44.91 15.23 24.85
CA PRO A 261 -43.79 14.35 24.52
C PRO A 261 -42.82 15.10 23.61
N HIS A 262 -41.63 15.40 24.15
CA HIS A 262 -40.51 15.90 23.37
C HIS A 262 -40.08 14.80 22.39
N PHE A 263 -39.80 15.17 21.14
CA PHE A 263 -39.35 14.20 20.17
C PHE A 263 -37.98 13.62 20.61
N PRO A 264 -37.80 12.29 20.58
CA PRO A 264 -36.54 11.69 20.97
C PRO A 264 -35.42 12.14 20.03
N ARG A 265 -34.44 12.88 20.57
CA ARG A 265 -33.27 13.32 19.83
C ARG A 265 -32.24 12.20 19.74
N MET A 266 -31.65 12.02 18.56
CA MET A 266 -30.60 11.02 18.39
C MET A 266 -29.29 11.53 19.00
N ARG A 267 -28.73 10.76 19.94
CA ARG A 267 -27.41 11.04 20.53
C ARG A 267 -26.31 10.56 19.57
N TRP A 268 -25.30 11.39 19.36
CA TRP A 268 -24.12 10.98 18.60
C TRP A 268 -23.26 10.05 19.44
N ALA A 269 -22.77 8.98 18.82
CA ALA A 269 -21.76 8.10 19.37
C ALA A 269 -20.80 7.70 18.24
N PRO A 270 -19.48 7.70 18.46
CA PRO A 270 -18.55 7.17 17.47
C PRO A 270 -18.83 5.68 17.26
N ARG A 271 -18.70 5.22 16.01
CA ARG A 271 -18.84 3.79 15.66
C ARG A 271 -17.48 3.32 15.17
N LEU A 272 -16.82 2.52 16.00
CA LEU A 272 -15.66 1.75 15.58
C LEU A 272 -16.18 0.54 14.83
N SER A 273 -16.11 0.59 13.49
CA SER A 273 -16.48 -0.54 12.65
C SER A 273 -15.21 -1.29 12.29
N LEU A 274 -15.14 -2.58 12.63
CA LEU A 274 -14.03 -3.45 12.21
C LEU A 274 -13.91 -3.46 10.67
N LEU A 275 -15.05 -3.52 9.97
CA LEU A 275 -15.12 -3.39 8.52
C LEU A 275 -14.50 -2.07 8.03
N GLY A 276 -14.80 -0.96 8.71
CA GLY A 276 -14.19 0.34 8.42
C GLY A 276 -12.67 0.27 8.52
N ILE A 277 -12.13 -0.22 9.65
CA ILE A 277 -10.69 -0.34 9.88
C ILE A 277 -10.01 -1.22 8.82
N VAL A 278 -10.57 -2.40 8.54
CA VAL A 278 -10.04 -3.32 7.51
C VAL A 278 -10.07 -2.67 6.13
N SER A 279 -11.19 -2.04 5.76
CA SER A 279 -11.32 -1.36 4.48
C SER A 279 -10.35 -0.19 4.34
N GLY A 280 -10.07 0.53 5.42
CA GLY A 280 -9.09 1.60 5.43
C GLY A 280 -7.65 1.11 5.35
N LEU A 281 -7.31 -0.01 6.00
CA LEU A 281 -6.01 -0.66 5.83
C LEU A 281 -5.79 -1.06 4.38
N LEU A 282 -6.80 -1.68 3.74
CA LEU A 282 -6.74 -2.07 2.34
C LEU A 282 -6.59 -0.86 1.41
N ALA A 283 -7.34 0.22 1.65
CA ALA A 283 -7.20 1.46 0.89
C ALA A 283 -5.80 2.09 1.06
N GLY A 284 -5.27 2.11 2.29
CA GLY A 284 -3.92 2.60 2.57
C GLY A 284 -2.83 1.80 1.88
N LEU A 285 -2.92 0.46 1.94
CA LEU A 285 -1.99 -0.43 1.23
C LEU A 285 -2.07 -0.24 -0.29
N GLY A 286 -3.28 -0.12 -0.83
CA GLY A 286 -3.46 0.13 -2.27
C GLY A 286 -2.84 1.46 -2.70
N VAL A 287 -2.99 2.52 -1.90
CA VAL A 287 -2.33 3.82 -2.15
C VAL A 287 -0.82 3.69 -2.09
N ALA A 288 -0.28 2.96 -1.11
CA ALA A 288 1.17 2.73 -0.99
C ALA A 288 1.75 2.06 -2.23
N VAL A 289 1.07 1.04 -2.77
CA VAL A 289 1.49 0.36 -4.00
C VAL A 289 1.39 1.30 -5.21
N LEU A 290 0.35 2.11 -5.31
CA LEU A 290 0.26 3.10 -6.40
C LEU A 290 1.37 4.14 -6.32
N LEU A 291 1.66 4.69 -5.14
CA LEU A 291 2.77 5.65 -4.95
C LEU A 291 4.11 5.04 -5.36
N GLN A 292 4.32 3.77 -5.05
CA GLN A 292 5.51 3.05 -5.47
C GLN A 292 5.58 2.89 -7.00
N GLN A 293 4.46 2.53 -7.62
CA GLN A 293 4.37 2.30 -9.05
C GLN A 293 4.54 3.54 -9.91
N TYR A 294 4.13 4.70 -9.40
CA TYR A 294 4.42 5.99 -10.01
C TYR A 294 5.82 6.49 -9.66
N SER A 295 6.65 5.66 -9.03
CA SER A 295 7.98 6.04 -8.53
C SER A 295 7.90 7.35 -7.75
N ILE A 296 6.94 7.50 -6.82
CA ILE A 296 6.76 8.67 -5.92
C ILE A 296 7.38 8.42 -4.54
N GLU A 297 7.45 7.16 -4.10
CA GLU A 297 8.24 6.80 -2.91
C GLU A 297 8.89 5.42 -3.08
N TYR A 298 10.12 5.23 -2.57
CA TYR A 298 10.71 3.90 -2.50
C TYR A 298 9.97 3.08 -1.43
N PRO A 299 9.51 1.85 -1.73
CA PRO A 299 8.74 1.05 -0.80
C PRO A 299 9.67 0.57 0.32
N THR A 300 9.76 1.33 1.40
CA THR A 300 10.36 0.84 2.65
C THR A 300 9.27 0.15 3.46
N GLN A 301 9.67 -0.81 4.30
CA GLN A 301 8.72 -1.44 5.24
C GLN A 301 8.03 -0.37 6.11
N THR A 302 8.77 0.68 6.49
CA THR A 302 8.24 1.82 7.23
C THR A 302 7.18 2.60 6.44
N ALA A 303 7.42 2.87 5.15
CA ALA A 303 6.45 3.57 4.30
C ALA A 303 5.15 2.75 4.14
N ILE A 304 5.27 1.44 3.89
CA ILE A 304 4.11 0.54 3.77
C ILE A 304 3.28 0.53 5.07
N ILE A 305 3.94 0.40 6.22
CA ILE A 305 3.25 0.43 7.52
C ILE A 305 2.59 1.80 7.74
N ARG A 306 3.31 2.90 7.46
CA ARG A 306 2.81 4.27 7.61
C ARG A 306 1.56 4.48 6.78
N ASP A 307 1.57 4.11 5.50
CA ASP A 307 0.48 4.34 4.57
C ASP A 307 -0.73 3.43 4.87
N ALA A 308 -0.49 2.19 5.30
CA ALA A 308 -1.55 1.31 5.78
C ALA A 308 -2.23 1.89 7.03
N VAL A 309 -1.46 2.34 8.03
CA VAL A 309 -1.99 2.96 9.26
C VAL A 309 -2.72 4.26 8.94
N ALA A 310 -2.17 5.09 8.05
CA ALA A 310 -2.81 6.30 7.57
C ALA A 310 -4.16 6.00 6.91
N GLY A 311 -4.19 4.99 6.03
CA GLY A 311 -5.42 4.52 5.40
C GLY A 311 -6.45 4.04 6.43
N ALA A 312 -6.04 3.22 7.40
CA ALA A 312 -6.90 2.73 8.47
C ALA A 312 -7.52 3.87 9.29
N ALA A 313 -6.71 4.88 9.62
CA ALA A 313 -7.16 6.05 10.37
C ALA A 313 -8.11 6.92 9.53
N VAL A 314 -7.73 7.26 8.31
CA VAL A 314 -8.52 8.18 7.47
C VAL A 314 -9.80 7.50 6.97
N TYR A 315 -9.67 6.38 6.29
CA TYR A 315 -10.81 5.69 5.69
C TYR A 315 -11.60 4.87 6.71
N GLY A 316 -10.94 4.26 7.69
CA GLY A 316 -11.60 3.36 8.63
C GLY A 316 -12.17 4.02 9.88
N LEU A 317 -11.62 5.16 10.32
CA LEU A 317 -12.07 5.88 11.51
C LEU A 317 -12.76 7.20 11.17
N LEU A 318 -12.13 8.06 10.35
CA LEU A 318 -12.66 9.41 10.10
C LEU A 318 -13.92 9.39 9.22
N LEU A 319 -13.89 8.71 8.08
CA LEU A 319 -15.03 8.71 7.15
C LEU A 319 -16.32 8.16 7.79
N PRO A 320 -16.33 7.01 8.49
CA PRO A 320 -17.56 6.50 9.09
C PRO A 320 -18.08 7.40 10.22
N THR A 321 -17.16 7.99 10.97
CA THR A 321 -17.49 8.92 12.07
C THR A 321 -18.12 10.22 11.54
N LEU A 322 -17.56 10.78 10.46
CA LEU A 322 -18.10 11.96 9.78
C LEU A 322 -19.46 11.67 9.13
N GLY A 323 -19.61 10.53 8.46
CA GLY A 323 -20.88 10.10 7.88
C GLY A 323 -21.99 10.04 8.93
N ARG A 324 -21.71 9.43 10.09
CA ARG A 324 -22.66 9.38 11.20
C ARG A 324 -22.95 10.75 11.81
N LEU A 325 -21.93 11.59 11.98
CA LEU A 325 -22.12 12.97 12.47
C LEU A 325 -23.08 13.74 11.56
N TRP A 326 -22.92 13.60 10.25
CA TRP A 326 -23.77 14.25 9.26
C TRP A 326 -25.21 13.71 9.31
N ALA A 327 -25.37 12.38 9.42
CA ALA A 327 -26.68 11.74 9.59
C ALA A 327 -27.41 12.23 10.85
N VAL A 328 -26.72 12.30 11.99
CA VAL A 328 -27.29 12.79 13.26
C VAL A 328 -27.68 14.26 13.16
N ARG A 329 -26.83 15.10 12.54
CA ARG A 329 -27.15 16.52 12.30
C ARG A 329 -28.39 16.67 11.43
N ARG A 330 -28.51 15.91 10.34
CA ARG A 330 -29.66 15.95 9.44
C ARG A 330 -30.94 15.49 10.13
N PHE A 331 -30.87 14.44 10.95
CA PHE A 331 -32.02 13.94 11.71
C PHE A 331 -32.48 14.94 12.79
N ASN A 332 -31.56 15.43 13.62
CA ASN A 332 -31.89 16.38 14.68
C ASN A 332 -32.37 17.73 14.10
N GLY A 333 -31.82 18.18 12.97
CA GLY A 333 -32.30 19.38 12.29
C GLY A 333 -33.74 19.27 11.77
N ARG A 334 -34.17 18.07 11.36
CA ARG A 334 -35.58 17.79 11.01
C ARG A 334 -36.49 17.85 12.24
N ILE A 335 -36.04 17.30 13.37
CA ILE A 335 -36.78 17.40 14.64
C ILE A 335 -36.94 18.86 15.06
N ASP A 336 -35.84 19.65 15.03
CA ASP A 336 -35.88 21.07 15.39
C ASP A 336 -36.81 21.88 14.45
N ALA A 337 -36.98 21.47 13.19
CA ALA A 337 -37.94 22.09 12.28
C ALA A 337 -39.40 21.76 12.65
N LEU A 338 -39.68 20.50 13.02
CA LEU A 338 -41.01 20.06 13.46
C LEU A 338 -41.42 20.69 14.79
N GLU A 339 -40.48 20.79 15.74
CA GLU A 339 -40.72 21.46 17.03
C GLU A 339 -41.07 22.95 16.84
N ARG A 340 -40.37 23.65 15.93
CA ARG A 340 -40.67 25.05 15.59
C ARG A 340 -42.03 25.21 14.90
N ALA A 341 -42.37 24.31 13.97
CA ALA A 341 -43.67 24.34 13.30
C ALA A 341 -44.83 24.14 14.30
N ARG A 342 -44.65 23.28 15.31
CA ARG A 342 -45.64 23.03 16.36
C ARG A 342 -45.78 24.20 17.36
N ALA A 343 -44.71 24.97 17.60
CA ALA A 343 -44.73 26.07 18.56
C ALA A 343 -45.31 27.38 17.98
N GLY A 344 -45.39 27.50 16.65
CA GLY A 344 -45.88 28.71 15.96
C GLY A 344 -47.32 28.65 15.46
N GLY A 345 -48.04 27.55 15.70
CA GLY A 345 -49.46 27.37 15.36
C GLY A 345 -50.30 27.16 16.60
#